data_AF-A0A965X4Y5-F1
#
_entry.id   AF-A0A965X4Y5-F1
#
_cell.length_a   1.000
_cell.length_b   1.000
_cell.length_c   1.000
_cell.angle_alpha   90.00
_cell.angle_beta   90.00
_cell.angle_gamma   90.00
#
_symmetry.space_group_name_H-M   'P 1'
#
loop_
_entity.id
_entity.type
_entity.pdbx_description
1 polymer ?
#
loop_
_entity_poly.entity_id
_entity_poly.type
_entity_poly.pdbx_seq_one_letter_code
_entity_poly.pdbx_strand_id
1 'polypeptide(L)'
;EKVIYVFLSRLVGTDSALLERIERQIAELDRKVQDNETEGTNEALSRIRHELLVLRNYYEHLTNMGEDLMENENGLFEEAALRYFAMFTDRATRLSNNVQMLRDFAAQVREAYQMQMDFNINNTMKVFTVVTAVFLPLSLVTGWYGMNFVNMPELQWQYGYPAVIALSVAVVGACLLWFKKKKLL
;
A
#
# COMPACT_ATOMS: atom_id res chain seq x y z
N GLU A 1 10.00 10.90 46.59
CA GLU A 1 10.83 10.98 45.37
C GLU A 1 11.11 9.61 44.72
N LYS A 2 11.82 8.67 45.37
CA LYS A 2 12.09 7.33 44.79
C LYS A 2 10.86 6.55 44.33
N VAL A 3 9.72 6.67 45.04
CA VAL A 3 8.46 5.98 44.69
C VAL A 3 7.89 6.50 43.35
N ILE A 4 7.96 7.81 43.11
CA ILE A 4 7.47 8.43 41.86
C ILE A 4 8.32 7.95 40.69
N TYR A 5 9.64 7.91 40.85
CA TYR A 5 10.54 7.36 39.83
C TYR A 5 10.29 5.87 39.55
N VAL A 6 10.14 5.04 40.58
CA VAL A 6 9.87 3.60 40.40
C VAL A 6 8.52 3.37 39.72
N PHE A 7 7.52 4.20 40.01
CA PHE A 7 6.23 4.18 39.33
C PHE A 7 6.37 4.55 37.84
N LEU A 8 6.99 5.70 37.54
CA LEU A 8 7.21 6.19 36.17
C LEU A 8 8.06 5.23 35.32
N SER A 9 9.11 4.66 35.91
CA SER A 9 9.98 3.69 35.23
C SER A 9 9.30 2.34 34.98
N ARG A 10 8.37 1.91 35.85
CA ARG A 10 7.53 0.72 35.59
C ARG A 10 6.45 0.98 34.56
N LEU A 11 5.86 2.17 34.54
CA LEU A 11 4.84 2.58 33.57
C LEU A 11 5.35 2.39 32.14
N VAL A 12 6.61 2.77 31.90
CA VAL A 12 7.29 2.71 30.60
C VAL A 12 8.12 1.42 30.43
N GLY A 13 8.07 0.54 31.43
CA GLY A 13 8.88 -0.68 31.53
C GLY A 13 8.55 -1.73 30.46
N THR A 14 7.26 -1.89 30.19
CA THR A 14 6.70 -2.98 29.37
C THR A 14 6.55 -2.61 27.89
N ASP A 15 6.71 -1.34 27.58
CA ASP A 15 6.30 -0.74 26.31
C ASP A 15 7.14 -1.17 25.12
N SER A 16 8.42 -1.51 25.34
CA SER A 16 9.29 -2.05 24.29
C SER A 16 8.75 -3.36 23.72
N ALA A 17 8.18 -4.23 24.55
CA ALA A 17 7.60 -5.50 24.10
C ALA A 17 6.30 -5.30 23.31
N LEU A 18 5.56 -4.23 23.60
CA LEU A 18 4.39 -3.83 22.82
C LEU A 18 4.80 -3.34 21.43
N LEU A 19 5.81 -2.46 21.35
CA LEU A 19 6.33 -1.98 20.07
C LEU A 19 6.90 -3.11 19.22
N GLU A 20 7.60 -4.07 19.82
CA GLU A 20 8.10 -5.26 19.10
C GLU A 20 6.96 -6.12 18.53
N ARG A 21 5.83 -6.24 19.25
CA ARG A 21 4.65 -6.94 18.73
C ARG A 21 4.05 -6.22 17.52
N ILE A 22 3.95 -4.89 17.58
CA ILE A 22 3.45 -4.08 16.46
C ILE A 22 4.39 -4.20 15.26
N GLU A 23 5.71 -4.16 15.48
CA GLU A 23 6.71 -4.37 14.43
C GLU A 23 6.51 -5.69 13.70
N ARG A 24 6.34 -6.79 14.46
CA ARG A 24 6.05 -8.11 13.87
C ARG A 24 4.75 -8.13 13.07
N GLN A 25 3.71 -7.43 13.54
CA GLN A 25 2.45 -7.31 12.80
C GLN A 25 2.63 -6.55 11.48
N ILE A 26 3.40 -5.46 11.47
CA ILE A 26 3.70 -4.71 10.24
C ILE A 26 4.52 -5.58 9.27
N ALA A 27 5.52 -6.30 9.77
CA ALA A 27 6.34 -7.20 8.96
C ALA A 27 5.53 -8.34 8.33
N GLU A 28 4.57 -8.89 9.07
CA GLU A 28 3.64 -9.91 8.53
C GLU A 28 2.75 -9.33 7.43
N LEU A 29 2.28 -8.09 7.58
CA LEU A 29 1.52 -7.41 6.54
C LEU A 29 2.37 -7.12 5.30
N ASP A 30 3.63 -6.74 5.46
CA ASP A 30 4.57 -6.55 4.35
C ASP A 30 4.75 -7.84 3.56
N ARG A 31 4.95 -8.96 4.27
CA ARG A 31 5.05 -10.28 3.64
C ARG A 31 3.79 -10.63 2.85
N LYS A 32 2.60 -10.43 3.43
CA LYS A 32 1.32 -10.68 2.74
C LYS A 32 1.17 -9.84 1.47
N VAL A 33 1.61 -8.59 1.49
CA VAL A 33 1.62 -7.72 0.31
C VAL A 33 2.52 -8.29 -0.79
N GLN A 34 3.71 -8.77 -0.43
CA GLN A 34 4.65 -9.40 -1.37
C GLN A 34 4.10 -10.71 -1.96
N ASP A 35 3.37 -11.48 -1.16
CA ASP A 35 2.74 -12.75 -1.56
C ASP A 35 1.41 -12.55 -2.35
N ASN A 36 1.05 -11.31 -2.70
CA ASN A 36 -0.22 -10.92 -3.36
C ASN A 36 -1.49 -11.18 -2.54
N GLU A 37 -1.36 -11.39 -1.22
CA GLU A 37 -2.48 -11.54 -0.30
C GLU A 37 -2.93 -10.17 0.21
N THR A 38 -3.69 -9.46 -0.62
CA THR A 38 -4.11 -8.06 -0.35
C THR A 38 -5.37 -7.93 0.50
N GLU A 39 -6.06 -9.02 0.80
CA GLU A 39 -7.34 -9.00 1.51
C GLU A 39 -7.16 -8.62 2.99
N GLY A 40 -7.92 -7.63 3.46
CA GLY A 40 -7.85 -7.15 4.85
C GLY A 40 -6.59 -6.34 5.21
N THR A 41 -5.59 -6.27 4.33
CA THR A 41 -4.31 -5.56 4.58
C THR A 41 -4.52 -4.07 4.85
N ASN A 42 -5.37 -3.39 4.08
CA ASN A 42 -5.64 -1.97 4.28
C ASN A 42 -6.30 -1.68 5.63
N GLU A 43 -7.25 -2.52 6.05
CA GLU A 43 -7.94 -2.38 7.34
C GLU A 43 -6.98 -2.63 8.51
N ALA A 44 -6.12 -3.65 8.40
CA ALA A 44 -5.08 -3.95 9.39
C ALA A 44 -4.04 -2.81 9.50
N LEU A 45 -3.54 -2.29 8.37
CA LEU A 45 -2.64 -1.15 8.34
C LEU A 45 -3.27 0.11 8.95
N SER A 46 -4.54 0.38 8.67
CA SER A 46 -5.26 1.52 9.24
C SER A 46 -5.36 1.40 10.77
N ARG A 47 -5.70 0.21 11.28
CA ARG A 47 -5.72 -0.07 12.73
C ARG A 47 -4.36 0.18 13.38
N ILE A 48 -3.30 -0.40 12.85
CA ILE A 48 -1.94 -0.24 13.39
C ILE A 48 -1.51 1.23 13.37
N ARG A 49 -1.76 1.96 12.28
CA ARG A 49 -1.43 3.39 12.20
C ARG A 49 -2.17 4.24 13.22
N HIS A 50 -3.43 3.91 13.51
CA HIS A 50 -4.20 4.57 14.55
C HIS A 50 -3.62 4.29 15.94
N GLU A 51 -3.29 3.03 16.24
CA GLU A 51 -2.65 2.63 17.49
C GLU A 51 -1.30 3.32 17.69
N LEU A 52 -0.45 3.34 16.67
CA LEU A 52 0.83 4.06 16.69
C LEU A 52 0.66 5.58 16.88
N LEU A 53 -0.41 6.19 16.35
CA LEU A 53 -0.69 7.61 16.59
C LEU A 53 -1.00 7.88 18.07
N VAL A 54 -1.82 7.01 18.69
CA VAL A 54 -2.14 7.10 20.12
C VAL A 54 -0.88 6.94 20.96
N LEU A 55 -0.05 5.94 20.66
CA LEU A 55 1.21 5.69 21.36
C LEU A 55 2.21 6.86 21.21
N ARG A 56 2.33 7.44 20.01
CA ARG A 56 3.18 8.61 19.77
C ARG A 56 2.78 9.76 20.69
N ASN A 57 1.49 10.11 20.67
CA ASN A 57 0.99 11.22 21.48
C ASN A 57 1.17 10.93 22.98
N TYR A 58 0.96 9.67 23.40
CA TYR A 58 1.21 9.24 24.77
C TYR A 58 2.67 9.45 25.19
N TYR A 59 3.64 9.00 24.38
CA TYR A 59 5.06 9.19 24.69
C TYR A 59 5.50 10.65 24.64
N GLU A 60 4.97 11.45 23.70
CA GLU A 60 5.22 12.90 23.66
C GLU A 60 4.73 13.58 24.94
N HIS A 61 3.54 13.22 25.44
CA HIS A 61 3.05 13.75 26.71
C HIS A 61 3.91 13.33 27.91
N LEU A 62 4.42 12.09 27.93
CA LEU A 62 5.33 11.63 28.97
C LEU A 62 6.68 12.36 28.92
N THR A 63 7.20 12.62 27.71
CA THR A 63 8.42 13.41 27.53
C THR A 63 8.22 14.83 28.06
N ASN A 64 7.16 15.53 27.66
CA ASN A 64 6.89 16.89 28.12
C ASN A 64 6.73 16.94 29.65
N MET A 65 5.99 15.99 30.24
CA MET A 65 5.87 15.90 31.70
C MET A 65 7.22 15.68 32.38
N GLY A 66 8.10 14.87 31.77
CA GLY A 66 9.45 14.65 32.26
C GLY A 66 10.32 15.91 32.17
N GLU A 67 10.18 16.70 31.12
CA GLU A 67 10.86 17.99 30.94
C GLU A 67 10.39 19.02 31.98
N ASP A 68 9.07 19.15 32.19
CA ASP A 68 8.48 20.05 33.20
C ASP A 68 8.98 19.71 34.61
N LEU A 69 9.09 18.41 34.93
CA LEU A 69 9.61 17.94 36.22
C LEU A 69 11.11 18.22 36.40
N MET A 70 11.87 18.25 35.30
CA MET A 70 13.31 18.57 35.31
C MET A 70 13.58 20.06 35.45
N GLU A 71 12.71 20.91 34.89
CA GLU A 71 12.84 22.37 34.98
C GLU A 71 12.76 22.85 36.44
N ASN A 72 11.98 22.15 37.28
CA ASN A 72 11.96 22.31 38.74
C ASN A 72 11.81 23.78 39.18
N GLU A 73 10.96 24.56 38.50
CA GLU A 73 10.81 26.01 38.73
C GLU A 73 10.51 26.38 40.19
N ASN A 74 9.81 25.49 40.91
CA ASN A 74 9.43 25.69 42.31
C ASN A 74 10.48 25.21 43.31
N GLY A 75 11.62 24.65 42.86
CA GLY A 75 12.68 24.10 43.72
C GLY A 75 12.23 22.94 44.61
N LEU A 76 11.17 22.22 44.21
CA LEU A 76 10.53 21.16 45.00
C LEU A 76 11.36 19.88 45.07
N PHE A 77 12.29 19.66 44.13
CA PHE A 77 13.05 18.41 43.99
C PHE A 77 14.56 18.62 44.22
N GLU A 78 15.20 17.65 44.88
CA GLU A 78 16.66 17.59 45.02
C GLU A 78 17.35 17.23 43.69
N GLU A 79 18.62 17.64 43.49
CA GLU A 79 19.40 17.32 42.28
C GLU A 79 19.46 15.81 41.96
N ALA A 80 19.47 14.97 43.00
CA ALA A 80 19.43 13.52 42.83
C ALA A 80 18.13 13.03 42.18
N ALA A 81 17.00 13.68 42.47
CA ALA A 81 15.69 13.40 41.88
C ALA A 81 15.62 13.84 40.40
N LEU A 82 16.24 14.97 40.04
CA LEU A 82 16.29 15.45 38.66
C LEU A 82 16.98 14.45 37.72
N ARG A 83 18.04 13.78 38.20
CA ARG A 83 18.71 12.72 37.42
C ARG A 83 17.79 11.56 37.08
N TYR A 84 16.89 11.19 38.00
CA TYR A 84 15.91 10.13 37.79
C TYR A 84 14.84 10.55 36.76
N PHE A 85 14.39 11.81 36.79
CA PHE A 85 13.48 12.34 35.77
C PHE A 85 14.14 12.39 34.39
N ALA A 86 15.39 12.83 34.29
CA ALA A 86 16.14 12.82 33.03
C ALA A 86 16.21 11.43 32.39
N MET A 87 16.48 10.38 33.18
CA MET A 87 16.48 9.00 32.69
C MET A 87 15.10 8.53 32.20
N PHE A 88 14.03 8.99 32.84
CA PHE A 88 12.66 8.69 32.43
C PHE A 88 12.30 9.42 31.12
N THR A 89 12.56 10.72 31.03
CA THR A 89 12.33 11.56 29.85
C THR A 89 13.04 10.99 28.62
N ASP A 90 14.33 10.68 28.76
CA ASP A 90 15.14 10.06 27.71
C ASP A 90 14.58 8.70 27.26
N ARG A 91 14.03 7.90 28.19
CA ARG A 91 13.34 6.65 27.85
C ARG A 91 12.03 6.88 27.09
N ALA A 92 11.21 7.84 27.50
CA ALA A 92 9.97 8.20 26.81
C ALA A 92 10.27 8.72 25.39
N THR A 93 11.28 9.57 25.24
CA THR A 93 11.74 10.09 23.95
C THR A 93 12.22 8.97 23.02
N ARG A 94 12.98 8.00 23.53
CA ARG A 94 13.36 6.81 22.74
C ARG A 94 12.15 6.02 22.24
N LEU A 95 11.14 5.82 23.09
CA LEU A 95 9.93 5.10 22.68
C LEU A 95 9.12 5.90 21.64
N SER A 96 9.02 7.22 21.79
CA SER A 96 8.41 8.09 20.78
C SER A 96 9.12 7.94 19.43
N ASN A 97 10.46 7.96 19.43
CA ASN A 97 11.25 7.74 18.22
C ASN A 97 11.02 6.35 17.61
N ASN A 98 10.92 5.30 18.44
CA ASN A 98 10.61 3.96 17.97
C ASN A 98 9.21 3.87 17.33
N VAL A 99 8.21 4.51 17.95
CA VAL A 99 6.88 4.62 17.36
C VAL A 99 6.93 5.34 16.01
N GLN A 100 7.72 6.41 15.89
CA GLN A 100 7.88 7.12 14.63
C GLN A 100 8.50 6.21 13.55
N MET A 101 9.54 5.44 13.87
CA MET A 101 10.12 4.45 12.93
C MET A 101 9.08 3.40 12.49
N LEU A 102 8.26 2.90 13.40
CA LEU A 102 7.18 1.95 13.06
C LEU A 102 6.10 2.58 12.19
N ARG A 103 5.79 3.87 12.38
CA ARG A 103 4.83 4.59 11.52
C ARG A 103 5.37 4.73 10.10
N ASP A 104 6.66 5.02 9.96
CA ASP A 104 7.32 5.14 8.67
C ASP A 104 7.37 3.77 7.96
N PHE A 105 7.67 2.70 8.71
CA PHE A 105 7.60 1.34 8.17
C PHE A 105 6.18 0.97 7.72
N ALA A 106 5.16 1.24 8.54
CA ALA A 106 3.76 1.00 8.15
C ALA A 106 3.33 1.83 6.92
N ALA A 107 3.88 3.04 6.76
CA ALA A 107 3.64 3.86 5.56
C ALA A 107 4.28 3.23 4.32
N GLN A 108 5.52 2.74 4.44
CA GLN A 108 6.21 2.03 3.36
C GLN A 108 5.44 0.77 2.91
N VAL A 109 4.94 -0.02 3.86
CA VAL A 109 4.11 -1.21 3.55
C VAL A 109 2.81 -0.81 2.83
N ARG A 110 2.19 0.30 3.24
CA ARG A 110 1.00 0.82 2.56
C ARG A 110 1.30 1.27 1.12
N GLU A 111 2.45 1.91 0.89
CA GLU A 111 2.89 2.29 -0.45
C GLU A 111 3.14 1.05 -1.32
N ALA A 112 3.81 0.03 -0.78
CA ALA A 112 3.99 -1.26 -1.46
C ALA A 112 2.65 -1.91 -1.82
N TYR A 113 1.70 -1.93 -0.88
CA TYR A 113 0.33 -2.41 -1.12
C TYR A 113 -0.35 -1.66 -2.27
N GLN A 114 -0.25 -0.33 -2.29
CA GLN A 114 -0.86 0.48 -3.34
C GLN A 114 -0.21 0.20 -4.70
N MET A 115 1.12 0.09 -4.76
CA MET A 115 1.83 -0.28 -5.98
C MET A 115 1.40 -1.66 -6.50
N GLN A 116 1.20 -2.63 -5.61
CA GLN A 116 0.73 -3.96 -5.99
C GLN A 116 -0.71 -3.93 -6.51
N MET A 117 -1.58 -3.14 -5.88
CA MET A 117 -2.96 -2.93 -6.35
C MET A 117 -2.98 -2.29 -7.73
N ASP A 118 -2.19 -1.24 -7.93
CA ASP A 118 -2.07 -0.54 -9.20
C ASP A 118 -1.51 -1.46 -10.28
N PHE A 119 -0.55 -2.33 -9.93
CA PHE A 119 -0.05 -3.36 -10.85
C PHE A 119 -1.16 -4.33 -11.28
N ASN A 120 -1.97 -4.81 -10.34
CA ASN A 120 -3.08 -5.72 -10.62
C ASN A 120 -4.17 -5.06 -11.48
N ILE A 121 -4.53 -3.80 -11.19
CA ILE A 121 -5.46 -3.00 -12.00
C ILE A 121 -4.90 -2.82 -13.41
N ASN A 122 -3.65 -2.40 -13.53
CA ASN A 122 -3.00 -2.20 -14.82
C ASN A 122 -2.94 -3.50 -15.63
N ASN A 123 -2.66 -4.64 -14.99
CA ASN A 123 -2.66 -5.93 -15.66
C ASN A 123 -4.06 -6.31 -16.17
N THR A 124 -5.09 -6.13 -15.35
CA THR A 124 -6.48 -6.39 -15.74
C THR A 124 -6.93 -5.48 -16.89
N MET A 125 -6.58 -4.19 -16.83
CA MET A 125 -6.86 -3.23 -17.90
C MET A 125 -6.13 -3.57 -19.20
N LYS A 126 -4.89 -4.07 -19.14
CA LYS A 126 -4.17 -4.57 -20.32
C LYS A 126 -4.93 -5.71 -20.99
N VAL A 127 -5.44 -6.68 -20.21
CA VAL A 127 -6.23 -7.79 -20.76
C VAL A 127 -7.45 -7.28 -21.51
N PHE A 128 -8.27 -6.41 -20.90
CA PHE A 128 -9.44 -5.83 -21.58
C PHE A 128 -9.08 -5.00 -22.81
N THR A 129 -7.96 -4.29 -22.76
CA THR A 129 -7.45 -3.50 -23.90
C THR A 129 -7.08 -4.41 -25.07
N VAL A 130 -6.37 -5.51 -24.82
CA VAL A 130 -5.99 -6.49 -25.86
C VAL A 130 -7.24 -7.13 -26.47
N VAL A 131 -8.19 -7.56 -25.64
CA VAL A 131 -9.47 -8.12 -26.10
C VAL A 131 -10.19 -7.11 -26.99
N THR A 132 -10.38 -5.88 -26.52
CA THR A 132 -11.07 -4.81 -27.27
C THR A 132 -10.38 -4.50 -28.60
N ALA A 133 -9.04 -4.38 -28.60
CA ALA A 133 -8.27 -4.06 -29.80
C ALA A 133 -8.35 -5.15 -30.88
N VAL A 134 -8.55 -6.42 -30.49
CA VAL A 134 -8.79 -7.52 -31.42
C VAL A 134 -10.23 -7.48 -31.94
N PHE A 135 -11.22 -7.31 -31.06
CA PHE A 135 -12.63 -7.34 -31.45
C PHE A 135 -13.08 -6.12 -32.26
N LEU A 136 -12.57 -4.92 -31.99
CA LEU A 136 -13.05 -3.68 -32.65
C LEU A 136 -12.92 -3.70 -34.19
N PRO A 137 -11.77 -4.06 -34.79
CA PRO A 137 -11.67 -4.16 -36.26
C PRO A 137 -12.48 -5.33 -36.82
N LEU A 138 -12.59 -6.45 -36.10
CA LEU A 138 -13.46 -7.58 -36.48
C LEU A 138 -14.93 -7.14 -36.54
N SER A 139 -15.40 -6.46 -35.50
CA SER A 139 -16.75 -5.89 -35.40
C SER A 139 -17.00 -4.87 -36.49
N LEU A 140 -15.99 -4.07 -36.87
CA LEU A 140 -16.10 -3.12 -37.98
C LEU A 140 -16.31 -3.87 -39.31
N VAL A 141 -15.53 -4.92 -39.57
CA VAL A 141 -15.68 -5.75 -40.79
C VAL A 141 -17.07 -6.39 -40.82
N THR A 142 -17.51 -7.03 -39.74
CA THR A 142 -18.85 -7.63 -39.67
C THR A 142 -19.96 -6.59 -39.76
N GLY A 143 -19.76 -5.41 -39.16
CA GLY A 143 -20.71 -4.30 -39.21
C GLY A 143 -20.85 -3.74 -40.62
N TRP A 144 -19.74 -3.57 -41.34
CA TRP A 144 -19.72 -3.10 -42.73
C TRP A 144 -20.47 -4.06 -43.65
N TYR A 145 -20.16 -5.36 -43.58
CA TYR A 145 -20.84 -6.40 -44.37
C TYR A 145 -22.27 -6.71 -43.88
N GLY A 146 -22.65 -6.26 -42.69
CA GLY A 146 -24.02 -6.31 -42.18
C GLY A 146 -24.91 -5.14 -42.65
N MET A 147 -24.36 -4.17 -43.39
CA MET A 147 -25.14 -3.05 -43.94
C MET A 147 -25.93 -3.51 -45.18
N ASN A 148 -27.24 -3.25 -45.21
CA ASN A 148 -28.15 -3.61 -46.31
C ASN A 148 -27.97 -2.74 -47.57
N PHE A 149 -26.76 -2.65 -48.12
CA PHE A 149 -26.53 -1.96 -49.40
C PHE A 149 -26.83 -2.88 -50.59
N VAL A 150 -27.66 -2.40 -51.53
CA VAL A 150 -28.17 -3.15 -52.68
C VAL A 150 -27.09 -3.49 -53.73
N ASN A 151 -25.98 -2.74 -53.78
CA ASN A 151 -24.87 -2.93 -54.71
C ASN A 151 -23.54 -3.16 -53.96
N MET A 152 -23.41 -4.29 -53.26
CA MET A 152 -22.09 -4.76 -52.79
C MET A 152 -21.49 -5.78 -53.79
N PRO A 153 -20.57 -5.37 -54.67
CA PRO A 153 -19.96 -6.27 -55.64
C PRO A 153 -19.15 -7.40 -54.99
N GLU A 154 -18.66 -7.23 -53.76
CA GLU A 154 -17.92 -8.28 -53.04
C GLU A 154 -18.80 -9.46 -52.59
N LEU A 155 -20.12 -9.26 -52.44
CA LEU A 155 -21.06 -10.30 -52.01
C LEU A 155 -21.40 -11.31 -53.13
N GLN A 156 -21.33 -10.87 -54.38
CA GLN A 156 -21.59 -11.71 -55.55
C GLN A 156 -20.36 -12.55 -55.95
N TRP A 157 -19.22 -12.32 -55.32
CA TRP A 157 -17.98 -13.03 -55.63
C TRP A 157 -17.91 -14.35 -54.87
N GLN A 158 -17.69 -15.46 -55.59
CA GLN A 158 -17.60 -16.81 -55.01
C GLN A 158 -16.53 -16.95 -53.91
N TYR A 159 -15.50 -16.10 -53.94
CA TYR A 159 -14.41 -16.08 -52.96
C TYR A 159 -14.53 -14.96 -51.92
N GLY A 160 -15.61 -14.16 -51.94
CA GLY A 160 -15.79 -13.06 -51.00
C GLY A 160 -15.80 -13.50 -49.54
N TYR A 161 -16.54 -14.58 -49.22
CA TYR A 161 -16.60 -15.11 -47.85
C TYR A 161 -15.25 -15.69 -47.35
N PRO A 162 -14.54 -16.54 -48.11
CA PRO A 162 -13.17 -16.95 -47.77
C PRO A 162 -12.18 -15.78 -47.63
N ALA A 163 -12.26 -14.77 -48.50
CA ALA A 163 -11.37 -13.61 -48.47
C ALA A 163 -11.56 -12.77 -47.20
N VAL A 164 -12.81 -12.56 -46.76
CA VAL A 164 -13.12 -11.85 -45.51
C VAL A 164 -12.59 -12.63 -44.30
N ILE A 165 -12.74 -13.96 -44.28
CA ILE A 165 -12.16 -14.80 -43.21
C ILE A 165 -10.63 -14.66 -43.17
N ALA A 166 -9.97 -14.73 -44.34
CA ALA A 166 -8.52 -14.57 -44.42
C ALA A 166 -8.05 -13.18 -43.95
N LEU A 167 -8.78 -12.13 -44.33
CA LEU A 167 -8.52 -10.76 -43.88
C LEU A 167 -8.70 -10.62 -42.36
N SER A 168 -9.78 -11.15 -41.81
CA SER A 168 -10.05 -11.16 -40.36
C SER A 168 -8.93 -11.85 -39.59
N VAL A 169 -8.51 -13.05 -40.02
CA VAL A 169 -7.41 -13.80 -39.40
C VAL A 169 -6.08 -13.02 -39.52
N ALA A 170 -5.82 -12.38 -40.66
CA ALA A 170 -4.63 -11.56 -40.86
C ALA A 170 -4.60 -10.35 -39.92
N VAL A 171 -5.73 -9.67 -39.73
CA VAL A 171 -5.87 -8.53 -38.82
C VAL A 171 -5.65 -8.96 -37.37
N VAL A 172 -6.27 -10.07 -36.93
CA VAL A 172 -6.02 -10.62 -35.59
C VAL A 172 -4.56 -10.98 -35.41
N GLY A 173 -3.95 -11.67 -36.39
CA GLY A 173 -2.54 -12.03 -36.37
C GLY A 173 -1.63 -10.81 -36.28
N ALA A 174 -1.90 -9.76 -37.05
CA ALA A 174 -1.14 -8.51 -37.02
C ALA A 174 -1.27 -7.79 -35.66
N CYS A 175 -2.48 -7.71 -35.10
CA CYS A 175 -2.72 -7.16 -33.77
C CYS A 175 -1.93 -7.93 -32.71
N LEU A 176 -2.03 -9.26 -32.67
CA LEU A 176 -1.34 -10.10 -31.69
C LEU A 176 0.20 -9.98 -31.82
N LEU A 177 0.74 -9.97 -33.05
CA LEU A 177 2.16 -9.78 -33.28
C LEU A 177 2.64 -8.40 -32.79
N TRP A 178 1.84 -7.36 -33.01
CA TRP A 178 2.15 -6.01 -32.54
C TRP A 178 2.15 -5.92 -31.01
N PHE A 179 1.13 -6.50 -30.34
CA PHE A 179 1.06 -6.54 -28.88
C PHE A 179 2.22 -7.35 -28.26
N LYS A 180 2.59 -8.48 -28.88
CA LYS A 180 3.73 -9.31 -28.45
C LYS A 180 5.06 -8.55 -28.58
N LYS A 181 5.26 -7.80 -29.67
CA LYS A 181 6.46 -6.99 -29.88
C LYS A 181 6.59 -5.85 -28.87
N LYS A 182 5.46 -5.32 -28.38
CA LYS A 182 5.40 -4.20 -27.45
C LYS A 182 5.42 -4.61 -25.97
N LYS A 183 5.61 -5.90 -25.63
CA LYS A 183 5.56 -6.46 -24.25
C LYS A 183 4.31 -6.04 -23.46
N LEU A 184 3.20 -5.83 -24.17
CA LEU A 184 1.88 -5.61 -23.56
C LEU A 184 1.21 -6.95 -23.20
N LEU A 185 1.80 -8.04 -23.69
CA LEU A 185 1.56 -9.45 -23.37
C LEU A 185 2.86 -10.04 -22.80
#